data_AF-A0A9D7D8R6-F1
#
_entry.id   AF-A0A9D7D8R6-F1
#
_cell.length_a   1.000
_cell.length_b   1.000
_cell.length_c   1.000
_cell.angle_alpha   90.00
_cell.angle_beta   90.00
_cell.angle_gamma   90.00
#
_symmetry.space_group_name_H-M   'P 1'
#
loop_
_entity.id
_entity.type
_entity.pdbx_description
1 polymer ?
#
loop_
_entity_poly.entity_id
_entity_poly.type
_entity_poly.pdbx_seq_one_letter_code
_entity_poly.pdbx_strand_id
1 'polypeptide(L)'
;MIAANALLEPVLAASAVALLIVGATGALVLTNVIKRLAALLIGGFGALAALAALGAPSGALLAGVAVLFAQTALGAALAVRLQEGYGSVETQDIDAADLEDDTRGHAS
;
A
#
# COMPACT_ATOMS: atom_id res chain seq x y z
N MET A 1 33.29 -19.42 -4.84
CA MET A 1 31.84 -19.69 -4.74
C MET A 1 31.26 -19.49 -3.33
N ILE A 2 32.00 -19.76 -2.24
CA ILE A 2 31.48 -19.62 -0.86
C ILE A 2 31.19 -18.15 -0.47
N ALA A 3 32.03 -17.20 -0.89
CA ALA A 3 31.85 -15.78 -0.56
C ALA A 3 30.62 -15.12 -1.22
N ALA A 4 30.18 -15.60 -2.38
CA ALA A 4 28.99 -15.06 -3.06
C ALA A 4 27.71 -15.37 -2.29
N ASN A 5 27.62 -16.56 -1.69
CA ASN A 5 26.42 -16.99 -0.97
C ASN A 5 26.24 -16.24 0.36
N ALA A 6 27.34 -15.88 1.04
CA ALA A 6 27.31 -15.16 2.31
C ALA A 6 26.78 -13.72 2.19
N LEU A 7 26.84 -13.11 0.99
CA LEU A 7 26.33 -11.75 0.74
C LEU A 7 24.89 -11.73 0.22
N LEU A 8 24.37 -12.86 -0.28
CA LEU A 8 23.02 -12.90 -0.87
C LEU A 8 21.93 -12.71 0.18
N GLU A 9 22.03 -13.39 1.32
CA GLU A 9 21.05 -13.30 2.40
C GLU A 9 20.88 -11.87 2.95
N PRO A 10 21.94 -11.13 3.34
CA PRO A 10 21.78 -9.75 3.81
C PRO A 10 21.31 -8.79 2.72
N VAL A 11 21.69 -8.99 1.46
CA VAL A 11 21.21 -8.17 0.33
C VAL A 11 19.72 -8.37 0.08
N LEU A 12 19.25 -9.62 0.14
CA LEU A 12 17.82 -9.94 0.00
C LEU A 12 17.00 -9.33 1.15
N ALA A 13 17.50 -9.45 2.39
CA ALA A 13 16.86 -8.84 3.55
C ALA A 13 16.80 -7.31 3.43
N ALA A 14 17.92 -6.67 3.06
CA ALA A 14 17.99 -5.22 2.87
C ALA A 14 17.05 -4.74 1.75
N SER A 15 16.98 -5.50 0.65
CA SER A 15 16.10 -5.20 -0.48
C SER A 15 14.62 -5.35 -0.12
N ALA A 16 14.26 -6.35 0.70
CA ALA A 16 12.91 -6.52 1.21
C ALA A 16 12.49 -5.34 2.12
N VAL A 17 13.38 -4.91 3.01
CA VAL A 17 13.14 -3.74 3.87
C VAL A 17 13.06 -2.46 3.05
N ALA A 18 13.92 -2.27 2.05
CA ALA A 18 13.84 -1.13 1.15
C ALA A 18 12.50 -1.08 0.41
N LEU A 19 12.03 -2.23 -0.10
CA LEU A 19 10.74 -2.33 -0.77
C LEU A 19 9.57 -1.99 0.16
N LEU A 20 9.63 -2.46 1.41
CA LEU A 20 8.67 -2.10 2.46
C LEU A 20 8.62 -0.57 2.68
N ILE A 21 9.79 0.06 2.85
CA ILE A 21 9.89 1.51 3.11
C ILE A 21 9.37 2.30 1.91
N VAL A 22 9.73 1.93 0.69
CA VAL A 22 9.27 2.58 -0.54
C VAL A 22 7.75 2.50 -0.65
N GLY A 23 7.17 1.31 -0.45
CA GLY A 23 5.73 1.13 -0.49
C GLY A 23 4.98 1.91 0.59
N ALA A 24 5.48 1.88 1.83
CA ALA A 24 4.92 2.63 2.94
C ALA A 24 4.96 4.15 2.69
N THR A 25 6.11 4.65 2.21
CA THR A 25 6.27 6.07 1.87
C THR A 25 5.35 6.48 0.72
N GLY A 26 5.26 5.67 -0.34
CA GLY A 26 4.36 5.92 -1.45
C GLY A 26 2.90 5.99 -1.01
N ALA A 27 2.47 5.10 -0.12
CA ALA A 27 1.10 5.10 0.39
C ALA A 27 0.72 6.36 1.19
N LEU A 28 1.71 7.02 1.81
CA LEU A 28 1.54 8.24 2.59
C LEU A 28 1.64 9.51 1.77
N VAL A 29 2.48 9.52 0.73
CA VAL A 29 2.83 10.75 -0.02
C VAL A 29 2.00 10.92 -1.29
N LEU A 30 1.54 9.83 -1.92
CA LEU A 30 0.80 9.90 -3.18
C LEU A 30 -0.61 10.45 -2.96
N THR A 31 -1.04 11.36 -3.84
CA THR A 31 -2.40 11.96 -3.84
C THR A 31 -3.42 11.11 -4.60
N ASN A 32 -2.96 10.22 -5.46
CA ASN A 32 -3.85 9.39 -6.24
C ASN A 32 -4.19 8.10 -5.47
N VAL A 33 -5.47 7.84 -5.22
CA VAL A 33 -5.93 6.68 -4.44
C VAL A 33 -5.45 5.35 -5.04
N ILE A 34 -5.48 5.22 -6.38
CA ILE A 34 -5.02 3.99 -7.07
C ILE A 34 -3.50 3.83 -6.89
N LYS A 35 -2.72 4.91 -7.01
CA LYS A 35 -1.27 4.85 -6.80
C LYS A 35 -0.92 4.53 -5.34
N ARG A 36 -1.69 5.05 -4.37
CA ARG A 36 -1.55 4.68 -2.94
C ARG A 36 -1.81 3.18 -2.73
N LEU A 37 -2.84 2.62 -3.37
CA LEU A 37 -3.14 1.19 -3.32
C LEU A 37 -1.99 0.34 -3.91
N ALA A 38 -1.44 0.75 -5.04
CA ALA A 38 -0.26 0.10 -5.63
C ALA A 38 0.97 0.19 -4.71
N ALA A 39 1.19 1.33 -4.05
CA ALA A 39 2.27 1.49 -3.09
C ALA A 39 2.09 0.58 -1.85
N LEU A 40 0.86 0.44 -1.34
CA LEU A 40 0.54 -0.50 -0.26
C LEU A 40 0.82 -1.96 -0.66
N LEU A 41 0.49 -2.35 -1.90
CA LEU A 41 0.83 -3.67 -2.43
C LEU A 41 2.33 -3.93 -2.43
N ILE A 42 3.11 -2.98 -2.96
CA ILE A 42 4.57 -3.04 -2.97
C ILE A 42 5.12 -3.16 -1.55
N GLY A 43 4.61 -2.35 -0.63
CA GLY A 43 5.00 -2.38 0.78
C GLY A 43 4.67 -3.72 1.44
N GLY A 44 3.48 -4.27 1.16
CA GLY A 44 3.04 -5.57 1.66
C GLY A 44 3.92 -6.72 1.18
N PHE A 45 4.30 -6.75 -0.10
CA PHE A 45 5.27 -7.74 -0.60
C PHE A 45 6.66 -7.57 0.04
N GLY A 46 7.09 -6.32 0.27
CA GLY A 46 8.31 -6.04 1.03
C GLY A 46 8.27 -6.58 2.46
N ALA A 47 7.15 -6.38 3.17
CA ALA A 47 6.93 -6.92 4.51
C ALA A 47 6.96 -8.45 4.52
N LEU A 48 6.27 -9.10 3.58
CA LEU A 48 6.25 -10.55 3.46
C LEU A 48 7.64 -11.12 3.16
N ALA A 49 8.39 -10.48 2.26
CA ALA A 49 9.76 -10.86 1.95
C ALA A 49 10.68 -10.68 3.17
N ALA A 50 10.50 -9.61 3.95
CA ALA A 50 11.28 -9.37 5.17
C ALA A 50 10.94 -10.41 6.26
N LEU A 51 9.67 -10.75 6.44
CA LEU A 51 9.24 -11.81 7.36
C LEU A 51 9.80 -13.17 6.95
N ALA A 52 9.79 -13.49 5.66
CA ALA A 52 10.38 -14.72 5.15
C ALA A 52 11.90 -14.77 5.42
N ALA A 53 12.61 -13.64 5.22
CA ALA A 53 14.03 -13.53 5.53
C ALA A 53 14.33 -13.69 7.04
N LEU A 54 13.39 -13.31 7.91
CA LEU A 54 13.47 -13.51 9.36
C LEU A 54 13.09 -14.94 9.81
N GLY A 55 12.78 -15.83 8.88
CA GLY A 55 12.40 -17.22 9.19
C GLY A 55 11.00 -17.36 9.77
N ALA A 56 10.07 -16.46 9.41
CA ALA A 56 8.68 -16.56 9.84
C ALA A 56 8.05 -17.90 9.40
N PRO A 57 7.18 -18.51 10.23
CA PRO A 57 6.48 -19.74 9.87
C PRO A 57 5.66 -19.59 8.59
N SER A 58 5.56 -20.65 7.78
CA SER A 58 4.79 -20.64 6.53
C SER A 58 3.32 -20.25 6.72
N GLY A 59 2.70 -20.65 7.84
CA GLY A 59 1.34 -20.23 8.20
C GLY A 59 1.20 -18.72 8.38
N ALA A 60 2.20 -18.04 8.94
CA ALA A 60 2.21 -16.59 9.08
C ALA A 60 2.36 -15.89 7.72
N LEU A 61 3.19 -16.42 6.83
CA LEU A 61 3.34 -15.89 5.47
C LEU A 61 2.05 -16.03 4.66
N LEU A 62 1.38 -17.19 4.74
CA LEU A 62 0.08 -17.41 4.09
C LEU A 62 -1.00 -16.48 4.64
N ALA A 63 -1.06 -16.29 5.96
CA ALA A 63 -1.97 -15.35 6.58
C ALA A 63 -1.69 -13.91 6.12
N GLY A 64 -0.42 -13.50 6.05
CA GLY A 64 -0.03 -12.19 5.56
C GLY A 64 -0.41 -11.96 4.09
N VAL A 65 -0.26 -12.96 3.23
CA VAL A 65 -0.73 -12.90 1.83
C VAL A 65 -2.25 -12.72 1.80
N ALA A 66 -3.01 -13.49 2.58
CA ALA A 66 -4.46 -13.36 2.64
C ALA A 66 -4.90 -11.95 3.07
N VAL A 67 -4.23 -11.38 4.10
CA VAL A 67 -4.47 -10.00 4.55
C VAL A 67 -4.16 -8.99 3.44
N LEU A 68 -3.05 -9.17 2.72
CA LEU A 68 -2.67 -8.27 1.63
C LEU A 68 -3.72 -8.26 0.51
N PHE A 69 -4.24 -9.44 0.13
CA PHE A 69 -5.30 -9.54 -0.87
C PHE A 69 -6.62 -8.95 -0.39
N ALA A 70 -7.02 -9.22 0.86
CA ALA A 70 -8.22 -8.65 1.45
C ALA A 70 -8.15 -7.11 1.48
N GLN A 71 -7.03 -6.56 1.93
CA GLN A 71 -6.78 -5.11 1.93
C GLN A 71 -6.83 -4.52 0.52
N THR A 72 -6.29 -5.23 -0.46
CA THR A 72 -6.29 -4.79 -1.86
C THR A 72 -7.70 -4.78 -2.44
N ALA A 73 -8.48 -5.83 -2.19
CA ALA A 73 -9.87 -5.91 -2.64
C ALA A 73 -10.74 -4.81 -2.04
N LEU A 74 -10.60 -4.57 -0.73
CA LEU A 74 -11.29 -3.47 -0.04
C LEU A 74 -10.85 -2.10 -0.58
N GLY A 75 -9.55 -1.89 -0.73
CA GLY A 75 -9.01 -0.63 -1.29
C GLY A 75 -9.48 -0.38 -2.72
N ALA A 76 -9.56 -1.42 -3.56
CA ALA A 76 -10.07 -1.31 -4.91
C ALA A 76 -11.56 -0.97 -4.94
N ALA A 77 -12.37 -1.62 -4.10
CA ALA A 77 -13.80 -1.32 -3.97
C ALA A 77 -14.03 0.14 -3.53
N LEU A 78 -13.24 0.62 -2.57
CA LEU A 78 -13.29 2.01 -2.13
C LEU A 78 -12.85 2.98 -3.24
N ALA A 79 -11.80 2.66 -3.98
CA ALA A 79 -11.33 3.49 -5.08
C ALA A 79 -12.40 3.64 -6.18
N VAL A 80 -13.08 2.55 -6.53
CA VAL A 80 -14.23 2.59 -7.47
C VAL A 80 -15.34 3.46 -6.91
N ARG A 81 -15.69 3.29 -5.62
CA ARG A 81 -16.76 4.08 -5.00
C ARG A 81 -16.45 5.57 -4.97
N LEU A 82 -15.20 5.95 -4.70
CA LEU A 82 -14.75 7.35 -4.75
C LEU A 82 -14.83 7.90 -6.17
N GLN A 83 -14.38 7.13 -7.16
CA GLN A 83 -14.47 7.52 -8.56
C GLN A 83 -15.93 7.70 -9.01
N GLU A 84 -16.84 6.83 -8.59
CA GLU A 84 -18.27 6.95 -8.89
C GLU A 84 -18.93 8.14 -8.18
N GLY A 85 -18.53 8.42 -6.94
CA GLY A 85 -19.13 9.49 -6.13
C GLY A 85 -18.64 10.89 -6.50
N TYR A 86 -17.34 11.04 -6.72
CA TYR A 86 -16.69 12.34 -6.94
C TYR A 86 -16.27 12.57 -8.39
N GLY A 87 -16.25 11.54 -9.24
CA GLY A 87 -15.71 11.64 -10.60
C GLY A 87 -14.19 11.76 -10.67
N SER A 88 -13.49 11.73 -9.52
CA SER A 88 -12.03 11.82 -9.42
C SER A 88 -11.46 10.75 -8.49
N VAL A 89 -10.17 10.47 -8.66
CA VAL A 89 -9.36 9.56 -7.84
C VAL A 89 -8.17 10.27 -7.19
N GLU A 90 -8.09 11.59 -7.34
CA GLU A 90 -7.11 12.44 -6.65
C GLU A 90 -7.72 12.97 -5.36
N THR A 91 -7.03 12.82 -4.23
CA THR A 91 -7.56 13.25 -2.92
C THR A 91 -7.88 14.75 -2.89
N GLN A 92 -7.10 15.57 -3.59
CA GLN A 92 -7.29 17.03 -3.62
C GLN A 92 -8.64 17.43 -4.22
N ASP A 93 -9.09 16.72 -5.26
CA ASP A 93 -10.38 16.99 -5.90
C ASP A 93 -11.54 16.55 -4.99
N ILE A 94 -11.36 15.42 -4.31
CA ILE A 94 -12.34 14.89 -3.34
C ILE A 94 -12.48 15.86 -2.16
N ASP A 95 -11.37 16.28 -1.57
CA ASP A 95 -11.34 17.22 -0.44
C ASP A 95 -11.97 18.57 -0.82
N ALA A 96 -11.76 19.05 -2.05
CA ALA A 96 -12.35 20.29 -2.55
C ALA A 96 -13.87 20.17 -2.74
N ALA A 97 -14.36 19.01 -3.23
CA ALA A 97 -15.79 18.75 -3.39
C ALA A 97 -16.52 18.69 -2.04
N ASP A 98 -15.91 18.03 -1.04
CA ASP A 98 -16.45 17.97 0.33
C ASP A 98 -16.53 19.37 0.96
N LEU A 99 -15.49 20.18 0.81
CA LEU A 99 -15.47 21.57 1.31
C LEU A 99 -16.57 22.43 0.69
N GLU A 100 -16.83 22.25 -0.61
CA GLU A 100 -17.87 23.00 -1.31
C GLU A 100 -19.27 22.62 -0.82
N ASP A 101 -19.53 21.33 -0.57
CA ASP A 101 -20.81 20.84 -0.05
C ASP A 101 -21.08 21.37 1.37
N ASP A 102 -20.08 21.31 2.25
CA ASP A 102 -20.16 21.88 3.61
C ASP A 102 -20.49 23.38 3.58
N THR A 103 -19.85 24.13 2.68
CA THR A 103 -20.07 25.57 2.54
C THR A 103 -21.51 25.88 2.09
N ARG A 104 -22.09 25.08 1.18
CA ARG A 104 -23.48 25.23 0.75
C ARG A 104 -24.47 24.92 1.87
N GLY A 105 -24.21 23.89 2.68
CA GLY A 105 -25.05 23.49 3.80
C GLY A 105 -25.11 24.53 4.94
N HIS A 106 -24.04 25.32 5.13
CA HIS A 106 -24.02 26.40 6.12
C HIS A 106 -24.65 27.72 5.65
N ALA A 107 -24.90 27.87 4.34
CA ALA A 107 -25.50 29.07 3.75
C ALA A 107 -27.03 29.01 3.65
N SER A 108 -27.64 27.84 3.92
CA SER A 108 -29.10 27.61 3.95
C SER A 108 -29.66 27.61 5.37
#